data_AF-A0A7T5RCP8-F1
#
_entry.id   AF-A0A7T5RCP8-F1
#
_cell.length_a   1.000
_cell.length_b   1.000
_cell.length_c   1.000
_cell.angle_alpha   90.00
_cell.angle_beta   90.00
_cell.angle_gamma   90.00
#
_symmetry.space_group_name_H-M   'P 1'
#
loop_
_entity.id
_entity.type
_entity.pdbx_description
1 polymer ?
#
loop_
_entity_poly.entity_id
_entity_poly.type
_entity_poly.pdbx_seq_one_letter_code
_entity_poly.pdbx_strand_id
1 'polypeptide(L)'
;MFVAILFNRTTVKNTKPQSEFLESYFINVNDYEDSFAKSKEVSKSKVLAAITSHHFLAKDLIAQTFSGIDPTQLKTVIIISPDHFKQITGTGVNVQTTNNTWQTPFGEMESEGKLIDRILGEKRVVLDMNTFRSEHGIYTLIPFAKKSLPQTKVVPLVLRQNNDYKYFYELGERVSRMVNLNQTALIISSDFSHYTSVENAKLNDQKSIDLLPSKRLEDVGLITNDCKQCTAFLFGYLKNTNTDFKLVSNLNSFDISGKESENVTSYVGGYFVGKQ
;
A
#
# COMPACT_ATOMS: atom_id res chain seq x y z
N MET A 1 -14.60 -63.85 -18.97
CA MET A 1 -14.99 -63.06 -17.79
C MET A 1 -13.79 -62.20 -17.40
N PHE A 2 -13.67 -61.01 -18.01
CA PHE A 2 -12.56 -60.08 -17.78
C PHE A 2 -13.02 -59.03 -16.76
N VAL A 3 -12.29 -58.90 -15.66
CA VAL A 3 -12.54 -57.91 -14.61
C VAL A 3 -11.80 -56.63 -15.01
N ALA A 4 -12.56 -55.55 -15.27
CA ALA A 4 -12.02 -54.22 -15.47
C ALA A 4 -11.72 -53.56 -14.13
N ILE A 5 -10.46 -53.21 -13.90
CA ILE A 5 -10.01 -52.43 -12.74
C ILE A 5 -10.19 -50.95 -13.07
N LEU A 6 -11.14 -50.30 -12.38
CA LEU A 6 -11.34 -48.85 -12.41
C LEU A 6 -10.23 -48.16 -11.59
N PHE A 7 -9.38 -47.39 -12.27
CA PHE A 7 -8.46 -46.46 -11.62
C PHE A 7 -9.22 -45.21 -11.15
N ASN A 8 -9.32 -45.03 -9.84
CA ASN A 8 -9.77 -43.78 -9.23
C ASN A 8 -8.64 -42.75 -9.33
N ARG A 9 -8.83 -41.71 -10.16
CA ARG A 9 -7.95 -40.52 -10.16
C ARG A 9 -8.30 -39.65 -8.95
N THR A 10 -7.52 -39.77 -7.88
CA THR A 10 -7.48 -38.75 -6.83
C THR A 10 -6.79 -37.50 -7.39
N THR A 11 -7.55 -36.42 -7.52
CA THR A 11 -7.04 -35.08 -7.76
C THR A 11 -6.15 -34.65 -6.60
N VAL A 12 -4.83 -34.63 -6.83
CA VAL A 12 -3.88 -34.00 -5.92
C VAL A 12 -4.15 -32.49 -5.95
N LYS A 13 -4.70 -31.94 -4.86
CA LYS A 13 -4.71 -30.49 -4.65
C LYS A 13 -3.25 -30.06 -4.54
N ASN A 14 -2.79 -29.29 -5.52
CA ASN A 14 -1.46 -28.70 -5.53
C ASN A 14 -1.43 -27.59 -4.46
N THR A 15 -1.16 -27.94 -3.21
CA THR A 15 -0.94 -26.96 -2.13
C THR A 15 0.50 -26.48 -2.24
N LYS A 16 0.71 -25.19 -2.50
CA LYS A 16 2.06 -24.59 -2.47
C LYS A 16 2.71 -24.85 -1.10
N PRO A 17 4.03 -25.11 -1.03
CA PRO A 17 4.73 -25.26 0.24
C PRO A 17 4.57 -24.01 1.11
N GLN A 18 4.44 -24.18 2.43
CA GLN A 18 4.27 -23.07 3.39
C GLN A 18 5.41 -22.03 3.31
N SER A 19 6.61 -22.45 2.90
CA SER A 19 7.80 -21.59 2.70
C SER A 19 7.69 -20.58 1.55
N GLU A 20 6.67 -20.69 0.69
CA GLU A 20 6.42 -19.77 -0.43
C GLU A 20 5.41 -18.66 -0.10
N PHE A 21 4.76 -18.70 1.06
CA PHE A 21 3.85 -17.64 1.48
C PHE A 21 4.59 -16.49 2.16
N LEU A 22 4.01 -15.30 2.01
CA LEU A 22 4.35 -14.12 2.81
C LEU A 22 3.26 -13.89 3.85
N GLU A 23 3.60 -13.29 4.99
CA GLU A 23 2.64 -13.05 6.07
C GLU A 23 2.94 -11.74 6.79
N SER A 24 1.92 -11.19 7.44
CA SER A 24 2.09 -10.08 8.37
C SER A 24 2.59 -10.58 9.71
N TYR A 25 3.43 -9.80 10.38
CA TYR A 25 3.78 -10.06 11.79
C TYR A 25 2.62 -9.76 12.74
N PHE A 26 1.61 -9.03 12.28
CA PHE A 26 0.38 -8.76 13.02
C PHE A 26 -0.67 -9.82 12.65
N ILE A 27 -0.77 -10.88 13.46
CA ILE A 27 -1.62 -12.04 13.17
C ILE A 27 -2.91 -12.10 14.00
N ASN A 28 -3.03 -11.26 15.03
CA ASN A 28 -4.19 -11.27 15.92
C ASN A 28 -5.40 -10.61 15.25
N VAL A 29 -6.38 -11.43 14.85
CA VAL A 29 -7.59 -10.95 14.15
C VAL A 29 -8.37 -9.90 14.95
N ASN A 30 -8.37 -9.99 16.29
CA ASN A 30 -9.12 -9.06 17.14
C ASN A 30 -8.58 -7.63 17.05
N ASP A 31 -7.25 -7.47 16.89
CA ASP A 31 -6.64 -6.16 16.74
C ASP A 31 -7.18 -5.40 15.52
N TYR A 32 -7.53 -6.13 14.46
CA TYR A 32 -8.14 -5.58 13.25
C TYR A 32 -9.64 -5.35 13.41
N GLU A 33 -10.38 -6.34 13.93
CA GLU A 33 -11.83 -6.23 14.11
C GLU A 33 -12.20 -5.04 15.01
N ASP A 34 -11.42 -4.80 16.08
CA ASP A 34 -11.60 -3.65 16.97
C ASP A 34 -11.42 -2.31 16.24
N SER A 35 -10.40 -2.20 15.38
CA SER A 35 -10.15 -1.00 14.58
C SER A 35 -11.21 -0.78 13.50
N PHE A 36 -11.67 -1.86 12.83
CA PHE A 36 -12.77 -1.78 11.86
C PHE A 36 -14.11 -1.46 12.53
N ALA A 37 -14.34 -1.93 13.77
CA ALA A 37 -15.55 -1.62 14.50
C ALA A 37 -15.74 -0.13 14.78
N LYS A 38 -14.63 0.61 14.99
CA LYS A 38 -14.61 2.07 15.14
C LYS A 38 -14.86 2.82 13.83
N SER A 39 -14.78 2.16 12.68
CA SER A 39 -14.86 2.75 11.34
C SER A 39 -16.14 2.40 10.57
N LYS A 40 -17.16 1.86 11.25
CA LYS A 40 -18.40 1.35 10.61
C LYS A 40 -19.22 2.41 9.87
N GLU A 41 -19.19 3.65 10.32
CA GLU A 41 -19.99 4.76 9.77
C GLU A 41 -19.27 5.53 8.64
N VAL A 42 -18.10 5.05 8.18
CA VAL A 42 -17.33 5.74 7.14
C VAL A 42 -18.02 5.58 5.77
N SER A 43 -18.37 6.71 5.16
CA SER A 43 -18.93 6.75 3.81
C SER A 43 -17.91 6.28 2.77
N LYS A 44 -18.32 5.34 1.91
CA LYS A 44 -17.46 4.79 0.87
C LYS A 44 -17.39 5.69 -0.36
N SER A 45 -16.20 5.82 -0.92
CA SER A 45 -15.94 6.56 -2.15
C SER A 45 -15.20 5.69 -3.16
N LYS A 46 -15.47 5.93 -4.46
CA LYS A 46 -14.60 5.42 -5.52
C LYS A 46 -13.29 6.21 -5.48
N VAL A 47 -12.20 5.54 -5.15
CA VAL A 47 -10.87 6.13 -5.04
C VAL A 47 -9.99 5.66 -6.19
N LEU A 48 -9.12 6.55 -6.69
CA LEU A 48 -8.04 6.16 -7.61
C LEU A 48 -6.77 5.85 -6.81
N ALA A 49 -6.53 6.62 -5.76
CA ALA A 49 -5.43 6.38 -4.83
C ALA A 49 -5.81 6.74 -3.39
N ALA A 50 -5.09 6.18 -2.42
CA ALA A 50 -5.16 6.53 -1.02
C ALA A 50 -3.76 6.63 -0.43
N ILE A 51 -3.61 7.44 0.62
CA ILE A 51 -2.41 7.50 1.46
C ILE A 51 -2.83 7.03 2.85
N THR A 52 -2.01 6.18 3.48
CA THR A 52 -2.21 5.79 4.88
C THR A 52 -0.89 5.40 5.53
N SER A 53 -0.88 5.39 6.87
CA SER A 53 0.25 4.99 7.69
C SER A 53 0.51 3.49 7.60
N HIS A 54 1.73 3.06 7.87
CA HIS A 54 2.05 1.64 8.10
C HIS A 54 2.52 1.34 9.53
N HIS A 55 2.55 2.34 10.41
CA HIS A 55 2.84 2.13 11.80
C HIS A 55 1.59 1.57 12.47
N PHE A 56 1.64 0.32 12.91
CA PHE A 56 0.48 -0.38 13.48
C PHE A 56 -0.10 0.30 14.73
N LEU A 57 0.65 1.19 15.40
CA LEU A 57 0.14 2.09 16.43
C LEU A 57 -1.07 2.90 15.91
N ALA A 58 -1.03 3.33 14.65
CA ALA A 58 -2.09 4.06 13.96
C ALA A 58 -3.12 3.14 13.26
N LYS A 59 -3.27 1.87 13.69
CA LYS A 59 -4.19 0.89 13.08
C LYS A 59 -5.63 1.36 12.89
N ASP A 60 -6.14 2.21 13.79
CA ASP A 60 -7.48 2.79 13.67
C ASP A 60 -7.59 3.72 12.43
N LEU A 61 -6.57 4.53 12.15
CA LEU A 61 -6.49 5.35 10.93
C LEU A 61 -6.38 4.49 9.67
N ILE A 62 -5.60 3.41 9.73
CA ILE A 62 -5.45 2.47 8.62
C ILE A 62 -6.81 1.82 8.32
N ALA A 63 -7.49 1.30 9.34
CA ALA A 63 -8.83 0.73 9.21
C ALA A 63 -9.84 1.74 8.68
N GLN A 64 -9.82 2.99 9.17
CA GLN A 64 -10.68 4.07 8.70
C GLN A 64 -10.44 4.36 7.22
N THR A 65 -9.17 4.45 6.82
CA THR A 65 -8.77 4.70 5.42
C THR A 65 -9.24 3.55 4.53
N PHE A 66 -9.03 2.28 4.89
CA PHE A 66 -9.52 1.18 4.06
C PHE A 66 -11.04 1.05 4.05
N SER A 67 -11.74 1.40 5.14
CA SER A 67 -13.20 1.30 5.25
C SER A 67 -13.93 2.26 4.30
N GLY A 68 -13.36 3.43 4.03
CA GLY A 68 -13.93 4.42 3.11
C GLY A 68 -13.67 4.14 1.62
N ILE A 69 -12.97 3.06 1.27
CA ILE A 69 -12.78 2.65 -0.13
C ILE A 69 -13.99 1.81 -0.58
N ASP A 70 -14.62 2.19 -1.69
CA ASP A 70 -15.67 1.38 -2.33
C ASP A 70 -15.05 0.15 -3.04
N PRO A 71 -15.30 -1.09 -2.55
CA PRO A 71 -14.70 -2.28 -3.13
C PRO A 71 -15.44 -2.80 -4.36
N THR A 72 -16.61 -2.25 -4.70
CA THR A 72 -17.59 -2.90 -5.60
C THR A 72 -17.02 -3.23 -6.97
N GLN A 73 -16.17 -2.36 -7.53
CA GLN A 73 -15.57 -2.55 -8.85
C GLN A 73 -14.10 -2.98 -8.80
N LEU A 74 -13.49 -2.97 -7.62
CA LEU A 74 -12.05 -3.21 -7.49
C LEU A 74 -11.72 -4.69 -7.73
N LYS A 75 -10.69 -4.90 -8.55
CA LYS A 75 -10.07 -6.19 -8.87
C LYS A 75 -8.60 -6.24 -8.49
N THR A 76 -7.96 -5.09 -8.41
CA THR A 76 -6.55 -4.97 -8.07
C THR A 76 -6.34 -3.89 -7.03
N VAL A 77 -5.44 -4.13 -6.08
CA VAL A 77 -4.90 -3.11 -5.20
C VAL A 77 -3.39 -3.09 -5.34
N ILE A 78 -2.82 -1.93 -5.65
CA ILE A 78 -1.38 -1.74 -5.68
C ILE A 78 -1.00 -1.13 -4.32
N ILE A 79 -0.06 -1.73 -3.59
CA ILE A 79 0.42 -1.18 -2.32
C ILE A 79 1.90 -0.84 -2.47
N ILE A 80 2.28 0.40 -2.20
CA ILE A 80 3.64 0.89 -2.39
C ILE A 80 4.22 1.35 -1.07
N SER A 81 5.43 0.88 -0.75
CA SER A 81 6.20 1.22 0.46
C SER A 81 7.61 1.70 0.09
N PRO A 82 8.26 2.55 0.90
CA PRO A 82 9.71 2.72 0.81
C PRO A 82 10.42 1.43 1.25
N ASP A 83 11.66 1.25 0.82
CA ASP A 83 12.58 0.24 1.34
C ASP A 83 13.18 0.71 2.68
N HIS A 84 12.49 0.47 3.79
CA HIS A 84 12.90 0.94 5.12
C HIS A 84 14.19 0.29 5.59
N PHE A 85 14.40 -0.96 5.19
CA PHE A 85 15.51 -1.80 5.68
C PHE A 85 16.69 -1.87 4.71
N LYS A 86 16.67 -1.09 3.62
CA LYS A 86 17.74 -1.01 2.61
C LYS A 86 18.06 -2.37 1.99
N GLN A 87 17.03 -3.20 1.79
CA GLN A 87 17.13 -4.54 1.20
C GLN A 87 17.43 -4.47 -0.31
N ILE A 88 17.14 -3.35 -0.97
CA ILE A 88 17.47 -3.12 -2.39
C ILE A 88 18.96 -2.76 -2.52
N THR A 89 19.80 -3.79 -2.64
CA THR A 89 21.27 -3.67 -2.66
C THR A 89 21.89 -3.64 -4.07
N GLY A 90 21.15 -4.08 -5.10
CA GLY A 90 21.63 -4.14 -6.49
C GLY A 90 21.87 -2.77 -7.15
N THR A 91 22.93 -2.66 -7.96
CA THR A 91 23.15 -1.49 -8.82
C THR A 91 22.08 -1.47 -9.92
N GLY A 92 21.51 -0.29 -10.19
CA GLY A 92 20.47 -0.15 -11.20
C GLY A 92 19.13 -0.78 -10.84
N VAL A 93 18.90 -1.19 -9.58
CA VAL A 93 17.59 -1.60 -9.07
C VAL A 93 17.00 -0.48 -8.23
N ASN A 94 15.78 -0.06 -8.60
CA ASN A 94 15.01 0.97 -7.90
C ASN A 94 13.72 0.43 -7.29
N VAL A 95 13.19 -0.67 -7.83
CA VAL A 95 11.91 -1.24 -7.41
C VAL A 95 12.03 -2.75 -7.27
N GLN A 96 11.47 -3.28 -6.19
CA GLN A 96 11.23 -4.71 -6.03
C GLN A 96 9.74 -5.00 -5.97
N THR A 97 9.34 -6.14 -6.51
CA THR A 97 7.98 -6.69 -6.46
C THR A 97 8.05 -8.18 -6.13
N THR A 98 6.92 -8.76 -5.75
CA THR A 98 6.76 -10.20 -5.57
C THR A 98 5.44 -10.66 -6.16
N ASN A 99 5.36 -11.92 -6.61
CA ASN A 99 4.14 -12.58 -7.05
C ASN A 99 3.68 -13.68 -6.07
N ASN A 100 4.27 -13.73 -4.87
CA ASN A 100 3.91 -14.67 -3.83
C ASN A 100 2.51 -14.37 -3.27
N THR A 101 1.84 -15.40 -2.76
CA THR A 101 0.55 -15.27 -2.07
C THR A 101 0.79 -14.85 -0.63
N TRP A 102 -0.08 -13.98 -0.10
CA TRP A 102 -0.02 -13.53 1.28
C TRP A 102 -1.03 -14.28 2.15
N GLN A 103 -0.56 -14.85 3.26
CA GLN A 103 -1.41 -15.34 4.34
C GLN A 103 -1.82 -14.15 5.22
N THR A 104 -3.10 -14.07 5.55
CA THR A 104 -3.63 -13.04 6.45
C THR A 104 -4.61 -13.68 7.45
N PRO A 105 -4.91 -13.00 8.57
CA PRO A 105 -5.96 -13.43 9.49
C PRO A 105 -7.35 -13.58 8.84
N PHE A 106 -7.55 -13.00 7.65
CA PHE A 106 -8.80 -13.03 6.87
C PHE A 106 -8.71 -13.96 5.65
N GLY A 107 -7.75 -14.88 5.65
CA GLY A 107 -7.47 -15.81 4.55
C GLY A 107 -6.46 -15.27 3.54
N GLU A 108 -6.28 -16.00 2.45
CA GLU A 108 -5.24 -15.71 1.46
C GLU A 108 -5.55 -14.48 0.61
N MET A 109 -4.52 -13.70 0.31
CA MET A 109 -4.54 -12.63 -0.69
C MET A 109 -3.55 -12.96 -1.81
N GLU A 110 -4.09 -13.28 -2.98
CA GLU A 110 -3.29 -13.58 -4.16
C GLU A 110 -2.66 -12.31 -4.75
N SER A 111 -1.48 -12.46 -5.36
CA SER A 111 -0.85 -11.41 -6.16
C SER A 111 -1.44 -11.34 -7.58
N GLU A 112 -1.54 -10.15 -8.16
CA GLU A 112 -1.99 -9.96 -9.55
C GLU A 112 -0.83 -10.18 -10.53
N GLY A 113 -0.55 -11.46 -10.79
CA GLY A 113 0.60 -11.89 -11.59
C GLY A 113 0.71 -11.21 -12.96
N LYS A 114 -0.40 -11.01 -13.68
CA LYS A 114 -0.33 -10.41 -15.03
C LYS A 114 0.13 -8.95 -15.00
N LEU A 115 -0.26 -8.19 -13.97
CA LEU A 115 0.20 -6.83 -13.79
C LEU A 115 1.65 -6.79 -13.32
N ILE A 116 2.03 -7.69 -12.41
CA ILE A 116 3.41 -7.83 -11.95
C ILE A 116 4.35 -8.12 -13.12
N ASP A 117 4.00 -9.06 -14.01
CA ASP A 117 4.82 -9.41 -15.18
C ASP A 117 5.04 -8.20 -16.11
N ARG A 118 4.01 -7.35 -16.27
CA ARG A 118 4.12 -6.12 -17.06
C ARG A 118 5.01 -5.08 -16.39
N ILE A 119 4.91 -4.94 -15.07
CA ILE A 119 5.76 -4.03 -14.29
C ILE A 119 7.21 -4.52 -14.27
N LEU A 120 7.46 -5.84 -14.26
CA LEU A 120 8.80 -6.42 -14.41
C LEU A 120 9.44 -6.14 -15.78
N GLY A 121 8.65 -5.82 -16.80
CA GLY A 121 9.15 -5.34 -18.10
C GLY A 121 9.73 -3.93 -18.05
N GLU A 122 9.53 -3.19 -16.96
CA GLU A 122 10.09 -1.86 -16.76
C GLU A 122 11.56 -1.91 -16.34
N LYS A 123 12.32 -0.89 -16.75
CA LYS A 123 13.73 -0.79 -16.35
C LYS A 123 13.82 -0.63 -14.83
N ARG A 124 14.83 -1.28 -14.22
CA ARG A 124 15.17 -1.15 -12.79
C ARG A 124 14.14 -1.72 -11.81
N VAL A 125 13.24 -2.56 -12.30
CA VAL A 125 12.30 -3.35 -11.49
C VAL A 125 12.77 -4.80 -11.48
N VAL A 126 12.81 -5.45 -10.31
CA VAL A 126 13.15 -6.87 -10.19
C VAL A 126 12.17 -7.61 -9.28
N LEU A 127 12.08 -8.93 -9.47
CA LEU A 127 11.33 -9.81 -8.58
C LEU A 127 12.24 -10.26 -7.44
N ASP A 128 11.87 -9.97 -6.19
CA ASP A 128 12.57 -10.47 -5.00
C ASP A 128 11.59 -10.57 -3.83
N MET A 129 11.32 -11.79 -3.37
CA MET A 129 10.38 -12.00 -2.27
C MET A 129 10.98 -11.67 -0.88
N ASN A 130 12.32 -11.64 -0.74
CA ASN A 130 12.95 -11.54 0.58
C ASN A 130 12.67 -10.19 1.24
N THR A 131 12.67 -9.12 0.44
CA THR A 131 12.34 -7.77 0.89
C THR A 131 10.96 -7.71 1.55
N PHE A 132 9.99 -8.43 0.99
CA PHE A 132 8.61 -8.43 1.48
C PHE A 132 8.41 -9.21 2.78
N ARG A 133 9.38 -10.05 3.18
CA ARG A 133 9.34 -10.73 4.50
C ARG A 133 9.56 -9.75 5.65
N SER A 134 10.32 -8.68 5.42
CA SER A 134 10.66 -7.70 6.47
C SER A 134 10.07 -6.32 6.25
N GLU A 135 9.60 -6.00 5.04
CA GLU A 135 9.12 -4.66 4.72
C GLU A 135 7.75 -4.37 5.35
N HIS A 136 7.78 -3.64 6.47
CA HIS A 136 6.61 -3.37 7.30
C HIS A 136 5.59 -2.47 6.63
N GLY A 137 6.01 -1.62 5.69
CA GLY A 137 5.08 -0.80 4.93
C GLY A 137 4.18 -1.62 3.98
N ILE A 138 4.57 -2.85 3.64
CA ILE A 138 3.72 -3.77 2.88
C ILE A 138 2.98 -4.72 3.81
N TYR A 139 3.70 -5.53 4.61
CA TYR A 139 3.06 -6.63 5.34
C TYR A 139 2.02 -6.14 6.34
N THR A 140 2.14 -4.90 6.84
CA THR A 140 1.17 -4.32 7.76
C THR A 140 -0.17 -4.04 7.07
N LEU A 141 -0.15 -3.57 5.82
CA LEU A 141 -1.35 -3.12 5.10
C LEU A 141 -2.11 -4.26 4.42
N ILE A 142 -1.43 -5.35 4.09
CA ILE A 142 -2.03 -6.50 3.38
C ILE A 142 -3.28 -7.05 4.10
N PRO A 143 -3.29 -7.30 5.43
CA PRO A 143 -4.50 -7.74 6.12
C PRO A 143 -5.66 -6.73 6.06
N PHE A 144 -5.40 -5.42 6.15
CA PHE A 144 -6.44 -4.39 6.03
C PHE A 144 -7.04 -4.37 4.62
N ALA A 145 -6.19 -4.51 3.59
CA ALA A 145 -6.62 -4.64 2.21
C ALA A 145 -7.46 -5.91 2.01
N LYS A 146 -7.02 -7.07 2.52
CA LYS A 146 -7.78 -8.32 2.40
C LYS A 146 -9.16 -8.23 3.05
N LYS A 147 -9.27 -7.60 4.23
CA LYS A 147 -10.54 -7.41 4.93
C LYS A 147 -11.51 -6.50 4.17
N SER A 148 -11.01 -5.35 3.69
CA SER A 148 -11.87 -4.29 3.12
C SER A 148 -12.13 -4.47 1.62
N LEU A 149 -11.19 -5.08 0.90
CA LEU A 149 -11.18 -5.26 -0.55
C LEU A 149 -11.08 -6.76 -0.90
N PRO A 150 -11.97 -7.63 -0.39
CA PRO A 150 -11.76 -9.09 -0.37
C PRO A 150 -11.69 -9.77 -1.74
N GLN A 151 -12.17 -9.09 -2.79
CA GLN A 151 -12.17 -9.58 -4.18
C GLN A 151 -10.96 -9.10 -4.99
N THR A 152 -10.05 -8.34 -4.37
CA THR A 152 -8.87 -7.81 -5.06
C THR A 152 -7.68 -8.75 -4.95
N LYS A 153 -6.85 -8.71 -5.99
CA LYS A 153 -5.48 -9.23 -5.97
C LYS A 153 -4.50 -8.10 -5.71
N VAL A 154 -3.38 -8.39 -5.05
CA VAL A 154 -2.40 -7.36 -4.67
C VAL A 154 -1.25 -7.25 -5.65
N VAL A 155 -0.73 -6.04 -5.86
CA VAL A 155 0.59 -5.78 -6.44
C VAL A 155 1.41 -4.98 -5.43
N PRO A 156 2.30 -5.65 -4.67
CA PRO A 156 3.13 -4.96 -3.69
C PRO A 156 4.43 -4.46 -4.34
N LEU A 157 4.74 -3.17 -4.18
CA LEU A 157 5.95 -2.54 -4.70
C LEU A 157 6.76 -1.93 -3.56
N VAL A 158 8.05 -2.26 -3.49
CA VAL A 158 8.99 -1.61 -2.57
C VAL A 158 9.92 -0.73 -3.37
N LEU A 159 9.96 0.56 -3.04
CA LEU A 159 10.73 1.57 -3.75
C LEU A 159 11.97 1.95 -2.97
N ARG A 160 13.14 1.80 -3.61
CA ARG A 160 14.42 2.22 -3.05
C ARG A 160 14.38 3.68 -2.66
N GLN A 161 14.81 4.00 -1.45
CA GLN A 161 14.98 5.37 -1.01
C GLN A 161 16.15 6.03 -1.74
N ASN A 162 15.84 6.85 -2.74
CA ASN A 162 16.80 7.72 -3.44
C ASN A 162 16.08 8.93 -4.06
N ASN A 163 16.85 9.86 -4.62
CA ASN A 163 16.35 11.14 -5.14
C ASN A 163 16.03 11.12 -6.65
N ASP A 164 15.96 9.94 -7.29
CA ASP A 164 15.54 9.82 -8.70
C ASP A 164 14.01 9.90 -8.81
N TYR A 165 13.42 10.97 -8.28
CA TYR A 165 11.97 11.18 -8.25
C TYR A 165 11.37 11.21 -9.66
N LYS A 166 12.13 11.68 -10.64
CA LYS A 166 11.71 11.65 -12.05
C LYS A 166 11.48 10.21 -12.52
N TYR A 167 12.38 9.27 -12.23
CA TYR A 167 12.17 7.86 -12.56
C TYR A 167 10.89 7.31 -11.94
N PHE A 168 10.64 7.57 -10.64
CA PHE A 168 9.45 7.05 -9.96
C PHE A 168 8.16 7.68 -10.47
N TYR A 169 8.17 8.97 -10.76
CA TYR A 169 7.05 9.67 -11.41
C TYR A 169 6.74 9.07 -12.78
N GLU A 170 7.74 8.92 -13.65
CA GLU A 170 7.54 8.34 -14.97
C GLU A 170 7.09 6.87 -14.89
N LEU A 171 7.56 6.12 -13.88
CA LEU A 171 7.08 4.76 -13.61
C LEU A 171 5.60 4.76 -13.19
N GLY A 172 5.18 5.65 -12.28
CA GLY A 172 3.78 5.81 -11.90
C GLY A 172 2.89 6.11 -13.11
N GLU A 173 3.33 7.00 -14.00
CA GLU A 173 2.62 7.32 -15.25
C GLU A 173 2.52 6.10 -16.20
N ARG A 174 3.56 5.28 -16.28
CA ARG A 174 3.51 4.04 -17.07
C ARG A 174 2.58 3.01 -16.44
N VAL A 175 2.62 2.84 -15.12
CA VAL A 175 1.74 1.89 -14.40
C VAL A 175 0.27 2.30 -14.50
N SER A 176 -0.06 3.59 -14.48
CA SER A 176 -1.46 4.02 -14.66
C SER A 176 -2.02 3.66 -16.05
N ARG A 177 -1.17 3.65 -17.10
CA ARG A 177 -1.52 3.13 -18.43
C ARG A 177 -1.59 1.61 -18.49
N MET A 178 -1.05 0.90 -17.52
CA MET A 178 -1.10 -0.56 -17.47
C MET A 178 -2.41 -1.09 -16.87
N VAL A 179 -3.16 -0.28 -16.14
CA VAL A 179 -4.31 -0.74 -15.36
C VAL A 179 -5.62 -0.13 -15.82
N ASN A 180 -6.73 -0.77 -15.46
CA ASN A 180 -8.04 -0.12 -15.51
C ASN A 180 -8.23 0.69 -14.21
N LEU A 181 -8.13 2.02 -14.29
CA LEU A 181 -8.25 2.91 -13.13
C LEU A 181 -9.59 2.78 -12.38
N ASN A 182 -10.65 2.27 -13.02
CA ASN A 182 -11.94 2.02 -12.36
C ASN A 182 -11.98 0.71 -11.55
N GLN A 183 -10.98 -0.16 -11.73
CA GLN A 183 -10.88 -1.48 -11.09
C GLN A 183 -9.61 -1.63 -10.26
N THR A 184 -8.80 -0.58 -10.16
CA THR A 184 -7.53 -0.59 -9.44
C THR A 184 -7.48 0.57 -8.46
N ALA A 185 -7.17 0.27 -7.20
CA ALA A 185 -6.83 1.28 -6.20
C ALA A 185 -5.33 1.27 -5.94
N LEU A 186 -4.69 2.44 -5.91
CA LEU A 186 -3.31 2.62 -5.47
C LEU A 186 -3.27 3.02 -3.99
N ILE A 187 -2.52 2.30 -3.16
CA ILE A 187 -2.32 2.62 -1.75
C ILE A 187 -0.86 3.00 -1.54
N ILE A 188 -0.63 4.22 -1.09
CA ILE A 188 0.67 4.72 -0.68
C ILE A 188 0.81 4.50 0.83
N SER A 189 1.77 3.65 1.18
CA SER A 189 2.18 3.35 2.55
C SER A 189 3.24 4.35 2.99
N SER A 190 2.89 5.31 3.85
CA SER A 190 3.82 6.34 4.28
C SER A 190 3.40 6.98 5.59
N ASP A 191 4.35 7.06 6.53
CA ASP A 191 4.23 7.94 7.68
C ASP A 191 4.83 9.33 7.34
N PHE A 192 4.41 10.36 8.07
CA PHE A 192 4.73 11.75 7.75
C PHE A 192 5.92 12.25 8.58
N SER A 193 5.71 13.24 9.44
CA SER A 193 6.77 13.81 10.27
C SER A 193 7.32 12.78 11.25
N HIS A 194 8.63 12.83 11.50
CA HIS A 194 9.33 11.95 12.46
C HIS A 194 10.27 12.78 13.32
N TYR A 195 10.56 12.31 14.54
CA TYR A 195 11.57 12.87 15.44
C TYR A 195 11.41 14.38 15.65
N THR A 196 10.16 14.82 15.83
CA THR A 196 9.83 16.24 15.99
C THR A 196 8.72 16.43 17.01
N SER A 197 8.47 17.67 17.42
CA SER A 197 7.41 17.99 18.37
C SER A 197 6.03 17.90 17.72
N VAL A 198 4.98 17.72 18.53
CA VAL A 198 3.57 17.72 18.08
C VAL A 198 3.25 18.97 17.25
N GLU A 199 3.74 20.15 17.67
CA GLU A 199 3.52 21.41 16.96
C GLU A 199 4.19 21.41 15.57
N ASN A 200 5.47 21.02 15.52
CA ASN A 200 6.20 20.96 14.26
C ASN A 200 5.64 19.90 13.30
N ALA A 201 5.23 18.75 13.83
CA ALA A 201 4.56 17.71 13.04
C ALA A 201 3.29 18.26 12.37
N LYS A 202 2.41 18.93 13.15
CA LYS A 202 1.19 19.54 12.61
C LYS A 202 1.48 20.57 11.51
N LEU A 203 2.49 21.42 11.70
CA LEU A 203 2.89 22.41 10.70
C LEU A 203 3.43 21.78 9.41
N ASN A 204 4.27 20.76 9.53
CA ASN A 204 4.85 20.06 8.38
C ASN A 204 3.82 19.23 7.62
N ASP A 205 2.91 18.59 8.35
CA ASP A 205 1.84 17.78 7.77
C ASP A 205 0.84 18.66 7.04
N GLN A 206 0.47 19.82 7.61
CA GLN A 206 -0.44 20.76 6.93
C GLN A 206 0.15 21.23 5.59
N LYS A 207 1.43 21.65 5.58
CA LYS A 207 2.13 22.01 4.34
C LYS A 207 2.12 20.87 3.32
N SER A 208 2.33 19.64 3.80
CA SER A 208 2.34 18.45 2.95
C SER A 208 0.95 18.18 2.36
N ILE A 209 -0.10 18.23 3.19
CA ILE A 209 -1.50 18.06 2.80
C ILE A 209 -1.91 19.09 1.75
N ASP A 210 -1.53 20.35 1.93
CA ASP A 210 -1.85 21.44 1.00
C ASP A 210 -1.18 21.27 -0.37
N LEU A 211 -0.03 20.58 -0.42
CA LEU A 211 0.70 20.31 -1.65
C LEU A 211 0.26 19.03 -2.37
N LEU A 212 -0.33 18.05 -1.67
CA LEU A 212 -0.79 16.78 -2.27
C LEU A 212 -1.72 16.96 -3.49
N PRO A 213 -2.68 17.91 -3.52
CA PRO A 213 -3.53 18.15 -4.69
C PRO A 213 -2.77 18.63 -5.93
N SER A 214 -1.58 19.23 -5.78
CA SER A 214 -0.82 19.82 -6.90
C SER A 214 -0.40 18.76 -7.92
N LYS A 215 -0.05 17.56 -7.43
CA LYS A 215 0.46 16.43 -8.22
C LYS A 215 1.68 16.80 -9.08
N ARG A 216 2.45 17.81 -8.66
CA ARG A 216 3.60 18.31 -9.42
C ARG A 216 4.89 17.67 -8.94
N LEU A 217 5.73 17.23 -9.88
CA LEU A 217 6.99 16.56 -9.56
C LEU A 217 7.93 17.46 -8.75
N GLU A 218 7.94 18.76 -9.02
CA GLU A 218 8.75 19.75 -8.30
C GLU A 218 8.38 19.89 -6.81
N ASP A 219 7.13 19.56 -6.44
CA ASP A 219 6.66 19.68 -5.07
C ASP A 219 7.04 18.47 -4.19
N VAL A 220 7.44 17.35 -4.80
CA VAL A 220 7.75 16.10 -4.08
C VAL A 220 8.78 16.31 -2.97
N GLY A 221 9.80 17.13 -3.22
CA GLY A 221 10.85 17.41 -2.23
C GLY A 221 10.35 18.13 -0.98
N LEU A 222 9.25 18.86 -1.10
CA LEU A 222 8.64 19.70 -0.06
C LEU A 222 7.65 18.92 0.83
N ILE A 223 7.18 17.76 0.37
CA ILE A 223 6.33 16.87 1.17
C ILE A 223 7.18 16.22 2.26
N THR A 224 6.74 16.33 3.51
CA THR A 224 7.44 15.75 4.67
C THR A 224 6.84 14.39 4.99
N ASN A 225 7.39 13.36 4.35
CA ASN A 225 7.06 11.96 4.62
C ASN A 225 8.27 11.04 4.41
N ASP A 226 8.14 9.80 4.87
CA ASP A 226 9.18 8.77 4.78
C ASP A 226 9.30 8.10 3.38
N CYS A 227 8.36 8.40 2.47
CA CYS A 227 8.36 7.88 1.11
C CYS A 227 8.11 8.94 0.03
N LYS A 228 9.07 9.86 -0.13
CA LYS A 228 9.05 10.86 -1.22
C LYS A 228 9.01 10.20 -2.60
N GLN A 229 9.68 9.08 -2.78
CA GLN A 229 9.62 8.30 -4.02
C GLN A 229 8.23 7.68 -4.28
N CYS A 230 7.50 7.28 -3.23
CA CYS A 230 6.10 6.84 -3.37
C CYS A 230 5.20 8.03 -3.76
N THR A 231 5.49 9.21 -3.23
CA THR A 231 4.78 10.46 -3.59
C THR A 231 5.03 10.83 -5.05
N ALA A 232 6.27 10.72 -5.53
CA ALA A 232 6.59 10.91 -6.94
C ALA A 232 5.82 9.91 -7.82
N PHE A 233 5.82 8.62 -7.45
CA PHE A 233 5.05 7.59 -8.15
C PHE A 233 3.55 7.94 -8.18
N LEU A 234 2.96 8.30 -7.05
CA LEU A 234 1.56 8.72 -6.92
C LEU A 234 1.22 9.86 -7.88
N PHE A 235 2.06 10.90 -7.91
CA PHE A 235 1.85 12.07 -8.78
C PHE A 235 1.91 11.68 -10.26
N GLY A 236 2.84 10.81 -10.64
CA GLY A 236 2.91 10.25 -11.99
C GLY A 236 1.69 9.40 -12.34
N TYR A 237 1.26 8.54 -11.41
CA TYR A 237 0.10 7.67 -11.56
C TYR A 237 -1.19 8.48 -11.80
N LEU A 238 -1.35 9.60 -11.10
CA LEU A 238 -2.50 10.49 -11.19
C LEU A 238 -2.38 11.60 -12.24
N LYS A 239 -1.26 11.69 -12.96
CA LYS A 239 -0.95 12.80 -13.89
C LYS A 239 -2.07 13.16 -14.86
N ASN A 240 -2.70 12.15 -15.46
CA ASN A 240 -3.76 12.32 -16.47
C ASN A 240 -5.16 12.17 -15.88
N THR A 241 -5.31 12.36 -14.57
CA THR A 241 -6.57 12.19 -13.85
C THR A 241 -7.01 13.51 -13.23
N ASN A 242 -8.31 13.80 -13.31
CA ASN A 242 -8.89 14.96 -12.64
C ASN A 242 -9.38 14.54 -11.24
N THR A 243 -8.53 14.72 -10.24
CA THR A 243 -8.76 14.27 -8.86
C THR A 243 -8.59 15.37 -7.83
N ASP A 244 -9.36 15.29 -6.75
CA ASP A 244 -9.17 16.04 -5.51
C ASP A 244 -8.66 15.13 -4.40
N PHE A 245 -7.85 15.70 -3.50
CA PHE A 245 -7.45 15.05 -2.27
C PHE A 245 -8.49 15.32 -1.17
N LYS A 246 -9.01 14.25 -0.56
CA LYS A 246 -9.90 14.30 0.60
C LYS A 246 -9.17 13.74 1.80
N LEU A 247 -8.90 14.60 2.77
CA LEU A 247 -8.33 14.20 4.05
C LEU A 247 -9.35 13.36 4.84
N VAL A 248 -8.91 12.22 5.36
CA VAL A 248 -9.67 11.38 6.30
C VAL A 248 -9.32 11.77 7.73
N SER A 249 -8.02 11.79 8.04
CA SER A 249 -7.54 12.20 9.35
C SER A 249 -6.06 12.58 9.28
N ASN A 250 -5.64 13.41 10.23
CA ASN A 250 -4.25 13.75 10.51
C ASN A 250 -4.06 13.69 12.02
N LEU A 251 -3.15 12.83 12.48
CA LEU A 251 -2.85 12.63 13.89
C LEU A 251 -1.39 12.19 14.07
N ASN A 252 -0.91 12.17 15.30
CA ASN A 252 0.45 11.71 15.63
C ASN A 252 0.48 10.71 16.78
N SER A 253 1.66 10.13 17.04
CA SER A 253 1.84 9.11 18.08
C SER A 253 1.48 9.62 19.48
N PHE A 254 1.57 10.92 19.75
CA PHE A 254 1.10 11.52 21.00
C PHE A 254 -0.43 11.54 21.07
N ASP A 255 -1.13 11.87 19.99
CA ASP A 255 -2.61 11.84 19.96
C ASP A 255 -3.17 10.43 20.24
N ILE A 256 -2.41 9.37 19.91
CA ILE A 256 -2.78 7.97 20.16
C ILE A 256 -2.36 7.52 21.58
N SER A 257 -1.12 7.80 21.97
CA SER A 257 -0.51 7.18 23.17
C SER A 257 -0.45 8.07 24.40
N GLY A 258 -0.44 9.39 24.22
CA GLY A 258 -0.25 10.41 25.27
C GLY A 258 1.14 10.45 25.91
N LYS A 259 2.15 9.77 25.35
CA LYS A 259 3.43 9.53 26.05
C LYS A 259 4.57 10.52 25.75
N GLU A 260 4.81 10.88 24.49
CA GLU A 260 5.97 11.72 24.10
C GLU A 260 5.51 12.85 23.17
N SER A 261 5.62 14.12 23.59
CA SER A 261 5.19 15.28 22.79
C SER A 261 6.30 15.88 21.92
N GLU A 262 7.57 15.66 22.26
CA GLU A 262 8.73 16.26 21.59
C GLU A 262 9.40 15.32 20.57
N ASN A 263 8.87 14.11 20.41
CA ASN A 263 9.42 13.06 19.57
C ASN A 263 8.30 12.19 19.00
N VAL A 264 7.52 12.75 18.08
CA VAL A 264 6.38 12.05 17.47
C VAL A 264 6.69 11.55 16.08
N THR A 265 5.97 10.49 15.70
CA THR A 265 5.68 10.16 14.31
C THR A 265 4.27 10.63 14.00
N SER A 266 4.05 11.26 12.86
CA SER A 266 2.71 11.67 12.42
C SER A 266 2.20 10.87 11.24
N TYR A 267 0.88 10.92 11.06
CA TYR A 267 0.14 10.03 10.19
C TYR A 267 -0.96 10.81 9.47
N VAL A 268 -0.95 10.72 8.14
CA VAL A 268 -1.98 11.32 7.29
C VAL A 268 -2.70 10.20 6.54
N GLY A 269 -4.02 10.14 6.71
CA GLY A 269 -4.90 9.27 5.93
C GLY A 269 -5.74 10.11 4.98
N GLY A 270 -5.85 9.69 3.71
CA GLY A 270 -6.66 10.42 2.73
C GLY A 270 -6.81 9.73 1.40
N TYR A 271 -7.68 10.27 0.55
CA TYR A 271 -8.03 9.71 -0.75
C TYR A 271 -7.85 10.71 -1.89
N PHE A 272 -7.46 10.21 -3.05
CA PHE A 272 -7.64 10.90 -4.33
C PHE A 272 -8.89 10.35 -5.01
N VAL A 273 -9.92 11.18 -5.12
CA VAL A 273 -11.20 10.83 -5.76
C VAL A 273 -11.38 11.65 -7.03
N GLY A 274 -12.08 11.10 -8.03
CA GLY A 274 -12.41 11.85 -9.24
C GLY A 274 -13.27 13.09 -8.91
N LYS A 275 -12.97 14.22 -9.56
CA LYS A 275 -13.86 15.39 -9.52
C LYS A 275 -15.16 15.04 -10.25
N GLN A 276 -16.29 15.40 -9.63
CA GLN A 276 -17.60 15.38 -10.29
C GLN A 276 -17.71 16.52 -11.29
#